data_AF-A0A820SLV5-F1
#
_entry.id   AF-A0A820SLV5-F1
#
_cell.length_a   1.000
_cell.length_b   1.000
_cell.length_c   1.000
_cell.angle_alpha   90.00
_cell.angle_beta   90.00
_cell.angle_gamma   90.00
#
_symmetry.space_group_name_H-M   'P 1'
#
loop_
_entity.id
_entity.type
_entity.pdbx_description
1 polymer ?
#
loop_
_entity_poly.entity_id
_entity_poly.type
_entity_poly.pdbx_seq_one_letter_code
_entity_poly.pdbx_strand_id
1 'polypeptide(L)'
;THNATITWFILTSEHTQEQTEKYFRSRNYFGLKRENIIFFEQHTLPALDLQGKILLEEKYKLTKAADGNGGLYRALKTRGVLDEMKKRHIKYVHVYGVDNILVRLADPVFIGFCLEKKCGLCCKS
;
A
#
# COMPACT_ATOMS: atom_id res chain seq x y z
N THR A 1 30.10 -1.36 -7.07
CA THR A 1 28.86 -2.07 -6.68
C THR A 1 27.73 -1.07 -6.62
N HIS A 2 26.78 -1.10 -7.56
CA HIS A 2 25.63 -0.20 -7.51
C HIS A 2 24.72 -0.62 -6.36
N ASN A 3 24.69 0.17 -5.30
CA ASN A 3 23.82 -0.04 -4.15
C ASN A 3 22.42 0.48 -4.52
N ALA A 4 21.58 -0.39 -5.08
CA ALA A 4 20.20 -0.05 -5.42
C ALA A 4 19.28 -0.37 -4.23
N THR A 5 18.47 0.59 -3.81
CA THR A 5 17.55 0.45 -2.68
C THR A 5 16.11 0.51 -3.20
N ILE A 6 15.32 -0.53 -2.92
CA ILE A 6 13.89 -0.55 -3.18
C ILE A 6 13.16 -0.16 -1.89
N THR A 7 12.34 0.88 -1.95
CA THR A 7 11.45 1.24 -0.85
C THR A 7 10.15 0.46 -0.98
N TRP A 8 9.75 -0.24 0.07
CA TRP A 8 8.53 -1.03 0.11
C TRP A 8 7.45 -0.28 0.89
N PHE A 9 6.44 0.18 0.17
CA PHE A 9 5.24 0.77 0.74
C PHE A 9 4.20 -0.32 0.97
N ILE A 10 3.76 -0.50 2.21
CA ILE A 10 2.82 -1.54 2.60
C ILE A 10 1.54 -0.86 3.06
N LEU A 11 0.49 -0.97 2.24
CA LEU A 11 -0.85 -0.50 2.59
C LEU A 11 -1.54 -1.54 3.49
N THR A 12 -2.06 -1.09 4.62
CA THR A 12 -2.80 -1.92 5.58
C THR A 12 -4.18 -1.34 5.84
N SER A 13 -5.02 -2.05 6.60
CA SER A 13 -6.24 -1.52 7.20
C SER A 13 -6.03 -1.22 8.68
N GLU A 14 -6.96 -0.47 9.28
CA GLU A 14 -7.05 -0.23 10.73
C GLU A 14 -6.92 -1.54 11.53
N HIS A 15 -7.47 -2.64 11.01
CA HIS A 15 -7.46 -3.95 11.67
C HIS A 15 -6.16 -4.75 11.49
N THR A 16 -5.40 -4.51 10.42
CA THR A 16 -4.20 -5.30 10.10
C THR A 16 -2.89 -4.60 10.43
N GLN A 17 -2.89 -3.26 10.53
CA GLN A 17 -1.69 -2.44 10.70
C GLN A 17 -0.79 -2.92 11.85
N GLU A 18 -1.32 -3.01 13.07
CA GLU A 18 -0.52 -3.35 14.25
C GLU A 18 0.07 -4.76 14.16
N GLN A 19 -0.71 -5.73 13.69
CA GLN A 19 -0.28 -7.11 13.54
C GLN A 19 0.80 -7.24 12.47
N THR A 20 0.64 -6.56 11.33
CA THR A 20 1.63 -6.54 10.25
C THR A 20 2.95 -5.93 10.74
N GLU A 21 2.93 -4.77 11.40
CA GLU A 21 4.15 -4.15 11.92
C GLU A 21 4.86 -5.02 12.97
N LYS A 22 4.10 -5.63 13.88
CA LYS A 22 4.63 -6.59 14.88
C LYS A 22 5.31 -7.77 14.20
N TYR A 23 4.69 -8.33 13.16
CA TYR A 23 5.24 -9.47 12.44
C TYR A 23 6.53 -9.12 11.70
N PHE A 24 6.59 -7.97 11.02
CA PHE A 24 7.82 -7.50 10.38
C PHE A 24 8.94 -7.28 11.40
N ARG A 25 8.64 -6.68 12.54
CA ARG A 25 9.61 -6.48 13.62
C ARG A 25 10.13 -7.79 14.19
N SER A 26 9.26 -8.77 14.46
CA SER A 26 9.67 -10.08 15.00
C SER A 26 10.51 -10.90 14.02
N ARG A 27 10.38 -10.63 12.72
CA ARG A 27 11.19 -11.23 11.65
C ARG A 27 12.41 -10.39 11.26
N ASN A 28 12.76 -9.38 12.06
CA ASN A 28 13.85 -8.44 11.76
C ASN A 28 13.78 -7.88 10.32
N TYR A 29 12.57 -7.51 9.91
CA TYR A 29 12.23 -6.97 8.60
C TYR A 29 12.71 -7.84 7.41
N PHE A 30 12.83 -9.15 7.62
CA PHE A 30 13.30 -10.11 6.62
C PHE A 30 14.69 -9.77 6.05
N GLY A 31 15.54 -9.12 6.85
CA GLY A 31 16.87 -8.67 6.43
C GLY A 31 16.89 -7.34 5.66
N LEU A 32 15.73 -6.72 5.42
CA LEU A 32 15.63 -5.38 4.85
C LEU A 32 15.88 -4.30 5.91
N LYS A 33 16.37 -3.14 5.49
CA LYS A 33 16.49 -2.00 6.41
C LYS A 33 15.11 -1.43 6.72
N ARG A 34 14.83 -1.22 8.02
CA ARG A 34 13.56 -0.63 8.49
C ARG A 34 13.21 0.69 7.82
N GLU A 35 14.21 1.54 7.55
CA GLU A 35 14.04 2.84 6.89
C GLU A 35 13.49 2.74 5.46
N ASN A 36 13.53 1.57 4.84
CA ASN A 36 13.03 1.31 3.49
C ASN A 36 11.67 0.60 3.47
N ILE A 37 11.05 0.38 4.63
CA ILE A 37 9.71 -0.19 4.74
C ILE A 37 8.79 0.88 5.34
N ILE A 38 7.76 1.27 4.61
CA ILE A 38 6.84 2.33 5.00
C ILE A 38 5.44 1.72 5.06
N PHE A 39 4.93 1.54 6.27
CA PHE A 39 3.56 1.13 6.53
C PHE A 39 2.66 2.36 6.52
N PHE A 40 1.47 2.22 5.92
CA PHE A 40 0.45 3.26 5.94
C PHE A 40 -0.93 2.65 5.81
N GLU A 41 -1.91 3.24 6.48
CA GLU A 41 -3.28 2.72 6.53
C GLU A 41 -4.16 3.37 5.45
N GLN A 42 -4.98 2.53 4.81
CA GLN A 42 -6.11 3.00 4.00
C GLN A 42 -7.19 3.67 4.86
N HIS A 43 -8.06 4.45 4.22
CA HIS A 43 -9.21 5.02 4.92
C HIS A 43 -10.32 3.98 5.01
N THR A 44 -11.23 4.22 5.95
CA THR A 44 -12.47 3.47 6.08
C THR A 44 -13.65 4.42 6.04
N LEU A 45 -14.77 3.95 5.50
CA LEU A 45 -16.02 4.68 5.42
C LEU A 45 -17.09 3.96 6.26
N PRO A 46 -18.02 4.70 6.90
CA PRO A 46 -19.16 4.08 7.58
C PRO A 46 -20.01 3.29 6.58
N ALA A 47 -20.41 2.08 6.97
CA ALA A 47 -21.37 1.31 6.20
C ALA A 47 -22.76 1.92 6.34
N LEU A 48 -23.51 1.95 5.24
CA LEU A 48 -24.88 2.49 5.19
C LEU A 48 -25.88 1.37 4.93
N ASP A 49 -27.07 1.47 5.51
CA ASP A 49 -28.22 0.66 5.11
C ASP A 49 -28.79 1.13 3.76
N LEU A 50 -29.78 0.41 3.24
CA LEU A 50 -30.43 0.75 1.97
C LEU A 50 -31.20 2.09 2.01
N GLN A 51 -31.41 2.65 3.19
CA GLN A 51 -32.04 3.95 3.42
C GLN A 51 -31.01 5.06 3.66
N GLY A 52 -29.71 4.76 3.58
CA GLY A 52 -28.62 5.70 3.77
C GLY A 52 -28.30 6.00 5.24
N LYS A 53 -28.81 5.23 6.21
CA LYS A 53 -28.46 5.40 7.63
C LYS A 53 -27.19 4.64 7.97
N ILE A 54 -26.38 5.21 8.86
CA ILE A 54 -25.13 4.61 9.32
C ILE A 54 -25.44 3.34 10.14
N LEU A 55 -24.74 2.25 9.80
CA LEU A 55 -24.80 0.99 10.52
C LEU A 55 -23.88 1.03 11.76
N LEU A 56 -24.38 0.45 12.85
CA LEU A 56 -23.66 0.27 14.10
C LEU A 56 -23.26 -1.20 14.25
N GLU A 57 -21.99 -1.42 14.58
CA GLU A 57 -21.47 -2.74 14.97
C GLU A 57 -21.82 -3.01 16.44
N GLU A 58 -21.71 -1.99 17.28
CA GLU A 58 -22.13 -1.98 18.69
C GLU A 58 -22.83 -0.66 19.01
N LYS A 59 -23.51 -0.56 20.17
CA LYS A 59 -24.25 0.66 20.58
C LYS A 59 -23.42 1.96 20.52
N TYR A 60 -22.10 1.85 20.63
CA TYR A 60 -21.14 2.97 20.60
C TYR A 60 -20.07 2.83 19.51
N LYS A 61 -20.25 1.93 18.53
CA LYS A 61 -19.25 1.63 17.50
C LYS A 61 -19.86 1.57 16.10
N LEU A 62 -19.35 2.40 15.18
CA LEU A 62 -19.78 2.41 13.78
C LEU A 62 -19.25 1.18 13.04
N THR A 63 -20.08 0.57 12.20
CA THR A 63 -19.61 -0.39 11.20
C THR A 63 -18.84 0.36 10.12
N LYS A 64 -17.60 -0.04 9.85
CA LYS A 64 -16.75 0.56 8.82
C LYS A 64 -16.36 -0.46 7.77
N ALA A 65 -16.21 -0.02 6.53
CA ALA A 65 -15.64 -0.79 5.44
C ALA A 65 -14.48 -0.04 4.79
N ALA A 66 -13.56 -0.75 4.14
CA ALA A 66 -12.50 -0.12 3.34
C ALA A 66 -13.12 0.70 2.21
N ASP A 67 -12.53 1.84 1.86
CA ASP A 67 -13.00 2.74 0.80
C ASP A 67 -12.70 2.24 -0.63
N GLY A 68 -12.42 0.93 -0.77
CA GLY A 68 -12.08 0.26 -2.01
C GLY A 68 -10.68 0.59 -2.53
N ASN A 69 -10.29 0.01 -3.67
CA ASN A 69 -8.95 0.21 -4.25
C ASN A 69 -8.67 1.67 -4.65
N GLY A 70 -9.73 2.47 -4.92
CA GLY A 70 -9.62 3.91 -5.17
C GLY A 70 -9.17 4.70 -3.94
N GLY A 71 -9.36 4.15 -2.74
CA GLY A 71 -8.88 4.70 -1.47
C GLY A 71 -7.36 4.83 -1.37
N LEU A 72 -6.62 4.05 -2.17
CA LEU A 72 -5.16 4.13 -2.25
C LEU A 72 -4.69 5.57 -2.52
N TYR A 73 -5.28 6.27 -3.48
CA TYR A 73 -4.84 7.62 -3.85
C TYR A 73 -5.05 8.63 -2.72
N ARG A 74 -6.18 8.51 -2.02
CA ARG A 74 -6.46 9.33 -0.84
C ARG A 74 -5.47 9.04 0.27
N ALA A 75 -5.24 7.76 0.60
CA ALA A 75 -4.30 7.33 1.61
C ALA A 75 -2.88 7.82 1.31
N LEU A 76 -2.42 7.69 0.06
CA LEU A 76 -1.11 8.16 -0.39
C LEU A 76 -0.90 9.66 -0.11
N LYS A 77 -1.93 10.48 -0.36
CA LYS A 77 -1.89 11.92 -0.11
C LYS A 77 -1.96 12.24 1.38
N THR A 78 -2.97 11.74 2.08
CA THR A 78 -3.23 12.15 3.48
C THR A 78 -2.23 11.57 4.47
N ARG A 79 -1.58 10.45 4.15
CA ARG A 79 -0.57 9.80 5.01
C ARG A 79 0.86 10.27 4.69
N GLY A 80 1.04 11.26 3.82
CA GLY A 80 2.36 11.81 3.47
C GLY A 80 3.24 10.88 2.61
N VAL A 81 2.68 9.79 2.08
CA VAL A 81 3.43 8.80 1.29
C VAL A 81 3.92 9.40 -0.02
N LEU A 82 3.10 10.25 -0.66
CA LEU A 82 3.54 10.97 -1.87
C LEU A 82 4.74 11.88 -1.61
N ASP A 83 4.79 12.50 -0.43
CA ASP A 83 5.90 13.39 -0.08
C ASP A 83 7.17 12.60 0.25
N GLU A 84 7.04 11.44 0.89
CA GLU A 84 8.17 10.52 1.06
C GLU A 84 8.67 9.94 -0.28
N MET A 85 7.77 9.62 -1.22
CA MET A 85 8.16 9.21 -2.57
C MET A 85 8.96 10.32 -3.28
N LYS A 86 8.52 11.58 -3.19
CA LYS A 86 9.22 12.75 -3.76
C LYS A 86 10.59 12.96 -3.12
N LYS A 87 10.66 12.93 -1.78
CA LYS A 87 11.89 13.10 -1.01
C LYS A 87 12.94 12.04 -1.32
N ARG A 88 12.50 10.81 -1.63
CA ARG A 88 13.35 9.69 -2.04
C ARG A 88 13.60 9.60 -3.55
N HIS A 89 13.12 10.58 -4.32
CA HIS A 89 13.23 10.63 -5.79
C HIS A 89 12.68 9.38 -6.50
N ILE A 90 11.62 8.77 -5.96
CA ILE A 90 10.97 7.60 -6.55
C ILE A 90 10.15 8.05 -7.75
N LYS A 91 10.46 7.51 -8.93
CA LYS A 91 9.79 7.85 -10.20
C LYS A 91 8.72 6.84 -10.63
N TYR A 92 8.86 5.59 -10.19
CA TYR A 92 8.02 4.48 -10.62
C TYR A 92 7.64 3.64 -9.40
N VAL A 93 6.40 3.16 -9.41
CA VAL A 93 5.86 2.31 -8.34
C VAL A 93 5.27 1.07 -8.99
N HIS A 94 5.66 -0.10 -8.50
CA HIS A 94 5.02 -1.37 -8.86
C HIS A 94 4.00 -1.71 -7.77
N VAL A 95 2.71 -1.66 -8.13
CA VAL A 95 1.59 -1.98 -7.22
C VAL A 95 1.14 -3.43 -7.50
N TYR A 96 0.94 -4.21 -6.45
CA TYR A 96 0.51 -5.60 -6.54
C TYR A 96 -0.38 -5.98 -5.34
N GLY A 97 -1.21 -7.01 -5.51
CA GLY A 97 -2.02 -7.59 -4.44
C GLY A 97 -1.23 -8.64 -3.65
N VAL A 98 -1.42 -8.69 -2.33
CA VAL A 98 -0.67 -9.57 -1.43
C VAL A 98 -0.90 -11.06 -1.68
N ASP A 99 -2.06 -11.43 -2.22
CA ASP A 99 -2.48 -12.82 -2.41
C ASP A 99 -1.79 -13.54 -3.57
N ASN A 100 -1.05 -12.81 -4.42
CA ASN A 100 -0.35 -13.40 -5.55
C ASN A 100 1.01 -13.96 -5.11
N ILE A 101 1.07 -15.24 -4.75
CA ILE A 101 2.31 -15.93 -4.37
C ILE A 101 3.36 -15.98 -5.50
N LEU A 102 2.93 -15.88 -6.76
CA LEU A 102 3.81 -15.90 -7.93
C LEU A 102 4.25 -14.49 -8.35
N VAL A 103 3.91 -13.45 -7.57
CA VAL A 103 4.25 -12.08 -7.91
C VAL A 103 5.77 -11.90 -8.02
N ARG A 104 6.20 -11.40 -9.17
CA ARG A 104 7.60 -11.01 -9.38
C ARG A 104 7.78 -9.59 -8.87
N LEU A 105 8.09 -9.46 -7.58
CA LEU A 105 8.31 -8.16 -6.93
C LEU A 105 9.39 -7.36 -7.66
N ALA A 106 9.07 -6.09 -7.95
CA ALA A 106 9.96 -5.19 -8.69
C ALA A 106 10.59 -5.80 -9.95
N ASP A 107 9.80 -6.55 -10.74
CA ASP A 107 10.25 -7.22 -11.97
C ASP A 107 10.95 -6.24 -12.93
N PRO A 108 12.29 -6.34 -13.08
CA PRO A 108 13.06 -5.36 -13.86
C PRO A 108 12.74 -5.45 -15.36
N VAL A 109 12.25 -6.60 -15.85
CA VAL A 109 11.85 -6.75 -17.26
C VAL A 109 10.58 -5.96 -17.53
N PHE A 110 9.59 -6.08 -16.63
CA PHE A 110 8.34 -5.34 -16.76
C PHE A 110 8.55 -3.83 -16.61
N ILE A 111 9.32 -3.41 -15.60
CA ILE A 111 9.64 -1.99 -15.40
C ILE A 111 10.44 -1.46 -16.60
N GLY A 112 11.45 -2.20 -17.07
CA GLY A 112 12.24 -1.84 -18.24
C GLY A 112 11.38 -1.66 -19.50
N PHE A 113 10.46 -2.60 -19.75
CA PHE A 113 9.49 -2.49 -20.85
C PHE A 113 8.66 -1.20 -20.76
N CYS A 114 8.14 -0.86 -19.58
CA CYS A 114 7.36 0.36 -19.39
C CYS A 114 8.17 1.64 -19.60
N LEU A 115 9.44 1.64 -19.19
CA LEU A 115 10.37 2.75 -19.42
C LEU A 115 10.65 2.93 -20.90
N GLU A 116 10.92 1.84 -21.62
CA GLU A 116 11.19 1.85 -23.06
C GLU A 116 9.99 2.40 -23.85
N LYS A 117 8.77 1.95 -23.49
CA LYS A 117 7.53 2.40 -24.13
C LYS A 117 7.07 3.80 -23.70
N LYS A 118 7.76 4.45 -22.74
CA LYS A 118 7.41 5.77 -22.19
C LYS A 118 5.96 5.83 -21.69
N CYS A 119 5.48 4.75 -21.10
CA CYS A 119 4.09 4.65 -20.61
C CYS A 119 3.95 5.31 -19.24
N GLY A 120 2.88 6.10 -19.05
CA GLY A 120 2.53 6.65 -17.73
C GLY A 120 1.90 5.62 -16.77
N LEU A 121 1.38 4.52 -17.32
CA LEU A 121 0.81 3.39 -16.59
C LEU A 121 0.99 2.12 -17.41
N CYS A 122 1.32 1.01 -16.74
CA CYS A 122 1.34 -0.32 -17.33
C CYS A 122 0.57 -1.28 -16.43
N CYS A 123 -0.20 -2.18 -17.03
CA CYS A 123 -0.88 -3.26 -16.32
C CYS A 123 -0.29 -4.60 -16.76
N LYS A 124 -0.12 -5.53 -15.82
CA LYS A 124 0.25 -6.92 -16.09
C LYS A 124 -0.94 -7.79 -15.73
N SER A 125 -1.45 -8.53 -16.71
CA SER A 125 -2.52 -9.52 -16.53
C SER A 125 -2.01 -10.77 -15.85
#